data_AF-X1K3S1-F1
#
_entry.id   AF-X1K3S1-F1
#
_cell.length_a   1.000
_cell.length_b   1.000
_cell.length_c   1.000
_cell.angle_alpha   90.00
_cell.angle_beta   90.00
_cell.angle_gamma   90.00
#
_symmetry.space_group_name_H-M   'P 1'
#
loop_
_entity.id
_entity.type
_entity.pdbx_description
1 polymer ?
#
loop_
_entity_poly.entity_id
_entity_poly.type
_entity_poly.pdbx_seq_one_letter_code
_entity_poly.pdbx_strand_id
1 'polypeptide(L)'
;VAVELLRGLPLGGFCWQFVGHSLYGQRILIQVADFSGVYGVSFVAVTVNALLARLIHLTLTRKLRRRRTFFHAALGTIYTALLVLAAVAYGRYRLEETRPVAGPRISVVQGNIPLEIKECAKTFTWRQVLERRHHVFDKHRRLTLGLLDVTDDMVVWPETTVSYLEGEKYGREDYSAHARKRVREVRRKIGRPFLLGSVKLVRGIGEDAEYNAAYYFPTADGPFEVYLKIHLVPFGEYVPFRSVGWIKA
;
A
#
# COMPACT_ATOMS: atom_id res chain seq x y z
N VAL A 1 -19.87 6.97 4.08
CA VAL A 1 -20.19 5.57 3.68
C VAL A 1 -20.58 5.44 2.21
N ALA A 2 -21.83 5.66 1.79
CA ALA A 2 -22.24 5.38 0.40
C ALA A 2 -21.36 6.11 -0.65
N VAL A 3 -21.08 7.40 -0.43
CA VAL A 3 -20.18 8.17 -1.30
C VAL A 3 -18.74 7.63 -1.28
N GLU A 4 -18.23 7.19 -0.13
CA GLU A 4 -16.88 6.61 -0.02
C GLU A 4 -16.79 5.24 -0.71
N LEU A 5 -17.86 4.44 -0.66
CA LEU A 5 -17.97 3.18 -1.41
C LEU A 5 -17.98 3.43 -2.91
N LEU A 6 -18.82 4.38 -3.37
CA LEU A 6 -18.90 4.74 -4.78
C LEU A 6 -17.57 5.28 -5.31
N ARG A 7 -16.77 5.98 -4.50
CA ARG A 7 -15.42 6.43 -4.91
C ARG A 7 -14.44 5.29 -5.19
N GLY A 8 -14.69 4.10 -4.66
CA GLY A 8 -13.86 2.91 -4.88
C GLY A 8 -14.16 2.13 -6.16
N LEU A 9 -15.13 2.56 -6.97
CA LEU A 9 -15.56 1.78 -8.15
C LEU A 9 -15.03 2.31 -9.50
N PRO A 10 -15.08 3.62 -9.82
CA PRO A 10 -14.71 4.10 -11.15
C PRO A 10 -13.22 3.94 -11.42
N LEU A 11 -12.87 3.43 -12.61
CA LEU A 11 -11.48 3.37 -13.13
C LEU A 11 -10.49 2.64 -12.20
N GLY A 12 -10.94 1.59 -11.51
CA GLY A 12 -10.13 0.89 -10.51
C GLY A 12 -10.31 1.44 -9.09
N GLY A 13 -10.98 2.57 -8.92
CA GLY A 13 -11.31 3.14 -7.63
C GLY A 13 -10.21 4.04 -7.06
N PHE A 14 -10.64 5.11 -6.38
CA PHE A 14 -9.74 6.05 -5.71
C PHE A 14 -10.14 6.20 -4.24
N CYS A 15 -9.76 5.20 -3.44
CA CYS A 15 -10.09 5.06 -2.02
C CYS A 15 -9.20 5.91 -1.09
N TRP A 16 -8.88 7.13 -1.51
CA TRP A 16 -8.05 8.06 -0.74
C TRP A 16 -8.88 8.97 0.16
N GLN A 17 -8.30 9.35 1.31
CA GLN A 17 -8.87 10.34 2.25
C GLN A 17 -10.29 10.03 2.74
N PHE A 18 -10.56 8.79 3.13
CA PHE A 18 -11.78 8.48 3.88
C PHE A 18 -11.78 9.19 5.23
N VAL A 19 -12.97 9.59 5.69
CA VAL A 19 -13.12 10.32 6.97
C VAL A 19 -12.55 9.49 8.11
N GLY A 20 -12.75 8.18 8.09
CA GLY A 20 -12.22 7.26 9.09
C GLY A 20 -10.69 7.26 9.20
N HIS A 21 -9.95 7.57 8.13
CA HIS A 21 -8.48 7.67 8.19
C HIS A 21 -8.00 8.81 9.11
N SER A 22 -8.81 9.87 9.28
CA SER A 22 -8.46 10.96 10.20
C SER A 22 -8.38 10.51 11.67
N LEU A 23 -9.03 9.39 12.01
CA LEU A 23 -9.08 8.84 13.36
C LEU A 23 -8.01 7.79 13.63
N TYR A 24 -7.01 7.60 12.75
CA TYR A 24 -5.99 6.55 12.91
C TYR A 24 -5.26 6.57 14.27
N GLY A 25 -5.09 7.76 14.87
CA GLY A 25 -4.47 7.91 16.20
C GLY A 25 -5.38 7.49 17.36
N GLN A 26 -6.68 7.39 17.14
CA GLN A 26 -7.69 7.07 18.15
C GLN A 26 -7.92 5.56 18.22
N ARG A 27 -6.92 4.82 18.71
CA ARG A 27 -6.86 3.35 18.68
C ARG A 27 -8.11 2.65 19.23
N ILE A 28 -8.72 3.20 20.29
CA ILE A 28 -9.95 2.64 20.87
C ILE A 28 -11.11 2.75 19.88
N LEU A 29 -11.31 3.92 19.25
CA LEU A 29 -12.47 4.15 18.37
C LEU A 29 -12.39 3.38 17.05
N ILE A 30 -11.18 3.15 16.54
CA ILE A 30 -11.00 2.54 15.22
C ILE A 30 -11.18 1.02 15.20
N GLN A 31 -11.31 0.37 16.36
CA GLN A 31 -11.39 -1.11 16.41
C GLN A 31 -12.60 -1.66 15.65
N VAL A 32 -13.70 -0.90 15.53
CA VAL A 32 -14.86 -1.29 14.71
C VAL A 32 -14.52 -1.54 13.23
N ALA A 33 -13.34 -1.12 12.78
CA ALA A 33 -12.84 -1.38 11.43
C ALA A 33 -12.56 -2.86 11.15
N ASP A 34 -12.40 -3.70 12.17
CA ASP A 34 -12.12 -5.13 11.97
C ASP A 34 -13.29 -5.89 11.32
N PHE A 35 -14.55 -5.52 11.61
CA PHE A 35 -15.74 -6.12 11.00
C PHE A 35 -16.41 -5.22 9.94
N SER A 36 -16.28 -3.90 10.04
CA SER A 36 -16.95 -2.96 9.12
C SER A 36 -16.03 -2.30 8.10
N GLY A 37 -14.71 -2.55 8.20
CA GLY A 37 -13.70 -1.78 7.50
C GLY A 37 -13.69 -0.31 7.96
N VAL A 38 -12.92 0.52 7.25
CA VAL A 38 -12.85 1.96 7.50
C VAL A 38 -14.21 2.67 7.41
N TYR A 39 -15.19 2.09 6.71
CA TYR A 39 -16.51 2.69 6.52
C TYR A 39 -17.31 2.83 7.82
N GLY A 40 -17.22 1.87 8.76
CA GLY A 40 -17.88 2.01 10.06
C GLY A 40 -17.27 3.12 10.90
N VAL A 41 -15.94 3.28 10.83
CA VAL A 41 -15.25 4.41 11.47
C VAL A 41 -15.71 5.75 10.87
N SER A 42 -15.78 5.84 9.52
CA SER A 42 -16.35 7.00 8.84
C SER A 42 -17.80 7.26 9.24
N PHE A 43 -18.61 6.21 9.41
CA PHE A 43 -20.01 6.34 9.83
C PHE A 43 -20.14 6.96 11.21
N VAL A 44 -19.39 6.46 12.20
CA VAL A 44 -19.37 7.02 13.57
C VAL A 44 -18.93 8.49 13.53
N ALA A 45 -17.82 8.78 12.85
CA ALA A 45 -17.27 10.13 12.74
C ALA A 45 -18.26 11.11 12.11
N VAL A 46 -18.87 10.74 10.99
CA VAL A 46 -19.85 11.58 10.29
C VAL A 46 -21.13 11.74 11.11
N THR A 47 -21.59 10.69 11.81
CA THR A 47 -22.81 10.75 12.65
C THR A 47 -22.64 11.74 13.80
N VAL A 48 -21.49 11.72 14.48
CA VAL A 48 -21.15 12.69 15.53
C VAL A 48 -21.13 14.11 14.96
N ASN A 49 -20.42 14.34 13.86
CA ASN A 49 -20.32 15.67 13.25
C ASN A 49 -21.66 16.19 12.73
N ALA A 50 -22.48 15.32 12.13
CA ALA A 50 -23.83 15.67 11.66
C ALA A 50 -24.76 16.04 12.83
N LEU A 51 -24.68 15.31 13.95
CA LEU A 51 -25.41 15.66 15.17
C LEU A 51 -24.97 17.04 15.69
N LEU A 52 -23.65 17.27 15.82
CA LEU A 52 -23.12 18.55 16.30
C LEU A 52 -23.58 19.71 15.41
N ALA A 53 -23.42 19.57 14.09
CA ALA A 53 -23.88 20.57 13.12
C ALA A 53 -25.38 20.85 13.24
N ARG A 54 -26.20 19.80 13.41
CA ARG A 54 -27.64 19.93 13.63
C ARG A 54 -27.96 20.66 14.93
N LEU A 55 -27.33 20.30 16.05
CA LEU A 55 -27.56 20.94 17.35
C LEU A 55 -27.17 22.42 17.32
N ILE A 56 -26.03 22.75 16.70
CA ILE A 56 -25.59 24.15 16.50
C ILE A 56 -26.65 24.90 15.69
N HIS A 57 -27.08 24.36 14.54
CA HIS A 57 -28.09 25.00 13.69
C HIS A 57 -29.42 25.24 14.43
N LEU A 58 -29.91 24.24 15.16
CA LEU A 58 -31.18 24.34 15.90
C LEU A 58 -31.11 25.34 17.05
N THR A 59 -29.94 25.48 17.68
CA THR A 59 -29.68 26.46 18.74
C THR A 59 -29.65 27.87 18.17
N LEU A 60 -28.88 28.11 17.11
CA LEU A 60 -28.76 29.42 16.46
C LEU A 60 -30.10 29.92 15.88
N THR A 61 -30.90 29.02 15.32
CA THR A 61 -32.22 29.36 14.75
C THR A 61 -33.35 29.38 15.78
N ARG A 62 -33.06 29.14 17.07
CA ARG A 62 -34.05 29.05 18.18
C ARG A 62 -35.19 28.04 17.93
N LYS A 63 -35.01 27.13 16.96
CA LYS A 63 -36.02 26.10 16.57
C LYS A 63 -36.13 24.97 17.60
N LEU A 64 -35.15 24.87 18.50
CA LEU A 64 -35.14 23.88 19.59
C LEU A 64 -36.33 24.02 20.56
N ARG A 65 -36.99 25.19 20.61
CA ARG A 65 -38.20 25.41 21.42
C ARG A 65 -39.43 24.63 20.93
N ARG A 66 -39.43 24.14 19.68
CA ARG A 66 -40.53 23.31 19.15
C ARG A 66 -40.42 21.89 19.73
N ARG A 67 -41.44 21.42 20.44
CA ARG A 67 -41.45 20.08 21.11
C ARG A 67 -41.00 18.94 20.19
N ARG A 68 -41.52 18.85 18.96
CA ARG A 68 -41.13 17.81 18.00
C ARG A 68 -39.65 17.86 17.63
N THR A 69 -39.12 19.06 17.37
CA THR A 69 -37.72 19.27 17.02
C THR A 69 -36.79 18.89 18.18
N PHE A 70 -37.15 19.28 19.39
CA PHE A 70 -36.44 18.90 20.60
C PHE A 70 -36.40 17.37 20.78
N PHE A 71 -37.54 16.70 20.64
CA PHE A 71 -37.63 15.25 20.76
C PHE A 71 -36.69 14.52 19.78
N HIS A 72 -36.71 14.90 18.50
CA HIS A 72 -35.80 14.31 17.51
C HIS A 72 -34.32 14.62 17.77
N ALA A 73 -34.01 15.82 18.28
CA ALA A 73 -32.64 16.16 18.67
C ALA A 73 -32.17 15.30 19.85
N ALA A 74 -33.01 15.13 20.88
CA ALA A 74 -32.72 14.28 22.03
C ALA A 74 -32.52 12.81 21.62
N LEU A 75 -33.41 12.27 20.77
CA LEU A 75 -33.27 10.90 20.27
C LEU A 75 -31.99 10.72 19.44
N GLY A 76 -31.65 11.69 18.59
CA GLY A 76 -30.40 11.70 17.84
C GLY A 76 -29.17 11.75 18.76
N THR A 77 -29.21 12.56 19.82
CA THR A 77 -28.14 12.61 20.83
C THR A 77 -27.98 11.28 21.55
N ILE A 78 -29.07 10.65 21.99
CA ILE A 78 -29.04 9.34 22.66
C ILE A 78 -28.47 8.28 21.71
N TYR A 79 -28.95 8.22 20.47
CA TYR A 79 -28.45 7.29 19.46
C TYR A 79 -26.95 7.44 19.23
N THR A 80 -26.48 8.67 18.98
CA THR A 80 -25.06 8.94 18.74
C THR A 80 -24.21 8.65 19.98
N ALA A 81 -24.70 8.97 21.19
CA ALA A 81 -23.99 8.65 22.42
C ALA A 81 -23.85 7.13 22.61
N LEU A 82 -24.93 6.36 22.41
CA LEU A 82 -24.89 4.90 22.46
C LEU A 82 -23.95 4.33 21.40
N LEU A 83 -23.96 4.87 20.18
CA LEU A 83 -23.07 4.46 19.10
C LEU A 83 -21.59 4.67 19.46
N VAL A 84 -21.24 5.85 20.01
CA VAL A 84 -19.86 6.14 20.45
C VAL A 84 -19.48 5.27 21.64
N LEU A 85 -20.38 5.10 22.62
CA LEU A 85 -20.13 4.23 23.77
C LEU A 85 -19.91 2.78 23.34
N ALA A 86 -20.69 2.27 22.38
CA ALA A 86 -20.50 0.95 21.81
C ALA A 86 -19.14 0.83 21.11
N ALA A 87 -18.74 1.81 20.30
CA ALA A 87 -17.43 1.82 19.66
C ALA A 87 -16.27 1.85 20.68
N VAL A 88 -16.42 2.63 21.76
CA VAL A 88 -15.43 2.71 22.85
C VAL A 88 -15.36 1.40 23.62
N ALA A 89 -16.50 0.84 24.02
CA ALA A 89 -16.58 -0.40 24.78
C ALA A 89 -16.01 -1.57 23.98
N TYR A 90 -16.41 -1.70 22.71
CA TYR A 90 -15.88 -2.69 21.79
C TYR A 90 -14.37 -2.50 21.60
N GLY A 91 -13.92 -1.27 21.41
CA GLY A 91 -12.51 -1.00 21.19
C GLY A 91 -11.61 -1.33 22.36
N ARG A 92 -12.08 -1.09 23.59
CA ARG A 92 -11.37 -1.54 24.80
C ARG A 92 -11.29 -3.06 24.85
N TYR A 93 -12.44 -3.73 24.66
CA TYR A 93 -12.51 -5.19 24.63
C TYR A 93 -11.51 -5.80 23.63
N ARG A 94 -11.47 -5.31 22.39
CA ARG A 94 -10.57 -5.83 21.35
C ARG A 94 -9.09 -5.58 21.64
N LEU A 95 -8.76 -4.42 22.19
CA LEU A 95 -7.38 -4.10 22.55
C LEU A 95 -6.89 -4.90 23.76
N GLU A 96 -7.77 -5.26 24.71
CA GLU A 96 -7.44 -6.12 25.85
C GLU A 96 -7.28 -7.59 25.45
N GLU A 97 -8.09 -8.06 24.49
CA GLU A 97 -7.99 -9.41 23.93
C GLU A 97 -6.68 -9.62 23.15
N THR A 98 -6.23 -8.58 22.44
CA THR A 98 -5.07 -8.68 21.55
C THR A 98 -3.76 -8.67 22.34
N ARG A 99 -3.15 -9.85 22.49
CA ARG A 99 -1.80 -10.00 23.06
C ARG A 99 -0.77 -10.07 21.93
N PRO A 100 0.14 -9.09 21.80
CA PRO A 100 1.20 -9.16 20.80
C PRO A 100 2.06 -10.39 21.03
N VAL A 101 2.16 -11.27 20.03
CA VAL A 101 3.17 -12.32 20.00
C VAL A 101 4.42 -11.74 19.35
N ALA A 102 5.61 -12.15 19.82
CA ALA A 102 6.85 -11.78 19.17
C ALA A 102 6.83 -12.27 17.71
N GLY A 103 6.76 -11.32 16.77
CA GLY A 103 6.85 -11.60 15.35
C GLY A 103 8.29 -11.76 14.87
N PRO A 104 8.50 -12.17 13.61
CA PRO A 104 9.83 -12.21 13.03
C PRO A 104 10.45 -10.81 13.00
N ARG A 105 11.76 -10.74 13.21
CA ARG A 105 12.57 -9.53 13.05
C ARG A 105 12.87 -9.36 11.56
N ILE A 106 12.51 -8.22 10.98
CA ILE A 106 12.64 -7.99 9.54
C ILE A 106 13.48 -6.73 9.30
N SER A 107 14.55 -6.84 8.50
CA SER A 107 15.29 -5.67 8.03
C SER A 107 14.72 -5.14 6.72
N VAL A 108 14.28 -3.89 6.71
CA VAL A 108 13.79 -3.21 5.49
C VAL A 108 14.86 -2.25 4.98
N VAL A 109 15.37 -2.50 3.76
CA VAL A 109 16.49 -1.74 3.20
C VAL A 109 15.98 -0.55 2.40
N GLN A 110 16.07 0.65 2.97
CA GLN A 110 15.61 1.87 2.29
C GLN A 110 16.76 2.59 1.58
N GLY A 111 16.84 2.41 0.26
CA GLY A 111 17.88 3.03 -0.55
C GLY A 111 17.80 4.55 -0.67
N ASN A 112 16.64 5.20 -0.47
CA ASN A 112 16.44 6.63 -0.75
C ASN A 112 17.01 7.03 -2.14
N ILE A 113 16.46 6.44 -3.19
CA ILE A 113 16.87 6.67 -4.59
C ILE A 113 16.00 7.79 -5.17
N PRO A 114 16.59 8.87 -5.72
CA PRO A 114 15.86 9.90 -6.44
C PRO A 114 15.03 9.35 -7.60
N LEU A 115 13.82 9.89 -7.80
CA LEU A 115 12.87 9.38 -8.80
C LEU A 115 13.43 9.46 -10.23
N GLU A 116 14.23 10.48 -10.54
CA GLU A 116 14.85 10.69 -11.84
C GLU A 116 15.86 9.59 -12.21
N ILE A 117 16.36 8.85 -11.21
CA ILE A 117 17.23 7.68 -11.40
C ILE A 117 16.40 6.41 -11.62
N LYS A 118 15.13 6.39 -11.20
CA LYS A 118 14.19 5.28 -11.44
C LYS A 118 13.44 5.43 -12.77
N GLU A 119 12.97 6.63 -13.12
CA GLU A 119 12.18 6.91 -14.32
C GLU A 119 13.06 7.29 -15.52
N CYS A 120 13.87 6.35 -16.03
CA CYS A 120 14.87 6.66 -17.06
C CYS A 120 14.46 6.33 -18.51
N ALA A 121 13.28 5.76 -18.75
CA ALA A 121 12.98 5.14 -20.04
C ALA A 121 12.70 6.13 -21.19
N LYS A 122 12.29 7.38 -20.91
CA LYS A 122 11.82 8.31 -21.97
C LYS A 122 12.88 9.25 -22.55
N THR A 123 14.03 9.41 -21.89
CA THR A 123 15.04 10.44 -22.28
C THR A 123 16.48 9.92 -22.34
N PHE A 124 16.73 8.69 -21.90
CA PHE A 124 18.09 8.15 -21.77
C PHE A 124 18.34 6.98 -22.73
N THR A 125 19.60 6.82 -23.12
CA THR A 125 20.06 5.65 -23.86
C THR A 125 20.00 4.40 -22.99
N TRP A 126 19.90 3.22 -23.62
CA TRP A 126 19.81 1.94 -22.90
C TRP A 126 20.99 1.70 -21.94
N ARG A 127 22.21 2.11 -22.33
CA ARG A 127 23.42 2.04 -21.46
C ARG A 127 23.29 2.91 -20.21
N GLN A 128 22.78 4.13 -20.33
CA GLN A 128 22.57 5.02 -19.18
C GLN A 128 21.50 4.49 -18.23
N VAL A 129 20.46 3.86 -18.76
CA VAL A 129 19.43 3.19 -17.95
C VAL A 129 20.03 2.04 -17.14
N LEU A 130 20.87 1.21 -17.77
CA LEU A 130 21.57 0.12 -17.07
C LEU A 130 22.51 0.60 -15.97
N GLU A 131 23.35 1.61 -16.24
CA GLU A 131 24.29 2.15 -15.24
C GLU A 131 23.54 2.64 -13.99
N ARG A 132 22.42 3.32 -14.18
CA ARG A 132 21.54 3.76 -13.10
C ARG A 132 20.92 2.59 -12.33
N ARG A 133 20.44 1.56 -13.04
CA ARG A 133 19.93 0.33 -12.42
C ARG A 133 20.99 -0.38 -11.59
N HIS A 134 22.24 -0.44 -12.07
CA HIS A 134 23.37 -0.96 -11.31
C HIS A 134 23.65 -0.11 -10.06
N HIS A 135 23.60 1.21 -10.17
CA HIS A 135 23.74 2.10 -9.01
C HIS A 135 22.68 1.83 -7.94
N VAL A 136 21.40 1.67 -8.33
CA VAL A 136 20.30 1.31 -7.43
C VAL A 136 20.60 -0.02 -6.74
N PHE A 137 20.94 -1.06 -7.50
CA PHE A 137 21.29 -2.37 -6.95
C PHE A 137 22.46 -2.28 -5.96
N ASP A 138 23.55 -1.61 -6.34
CA ASP A 138 24.76 -1.54 -5.52
C ASP A 138 24.55 -0.77 -4.24
N LYS A 139 23.70 0.26 -4.24
CA LYS A 139 23.30 0.94 -3.00
C LYS A 139 22.57 -0.02 -2.05
N HIS A 140 21.59 -0.77 -2.54
CA HIS A 140 20.84 -1.73 -1.72
C HIS A 140 21.74 -2.89 -1.25
N ARG A 141 22.62 -3.39 -2.12
CA ARG A 141 23.64 -4.39 -1.76
C ARG A 141 24.54 -3.89 -0.63
N ARG A 142 25.11 -2.68 -0.73
CA ARG A 142 25.97 -2.13 0.33
C ARG A 142 25.24 -2.01 1.66
N LEU A 143 24.02 -1.45 1.64
CA LEU A 143 23.21 -1.33 2.86
C LEU A 143 22.89 -2.70 3.46
N THR A 144 22.57 -3.69 2.63
CA THR A 144 22.28 -5.06 3.07
C THR A 144 23.49 -5.75 3.69
N LEU A 145 24.67 -5.58 3.09
CA LEU A 145 25.90 -6.15 3.64
C LEU A 145 26.34 -5.46 4.94
N GLY A 146 25.81 -4.27 5.25
CA GLY A 146 25.96 -3.64 6.56
C GLY A 146 25.10 -4.27 7.65
N LEU A 147 24.21 -5.21 7.31
CA LEU A 147 23.30 -5.88 8.25
C LEU A 147 23.78 -7.27 8.69
N LEU A 148 25.01 -7.68 8.32
CA LEU A 148 25.49 -9.03 8.61
C LEU A 148 25.50 -9.34 10.11
N ASP A 149 25.82 -8.35 10.95
CA ASP A 149 25.84 -8.48 12.41
C ASP A 149 24.45 -8.28 13.06
N VAL A 150 23.44 -7.88 12.29
CA VAL A 150 22.07 -7.73 12.78
C VAL A 150 21.45 -9.12 12.88
N THR A 151 20.80 -9.42 14.01
CA THR A 151 19.97 -10.62 14.15
C THR A 151 18.56 -10.33 13.62
N ASP A 152 18.25 -10.81 12.43
CA ASP A 152 16.94 -10.75 11.80
C ASP A 152 16.60 -12.06 11.06
N ASP A 153 15.31 -12.26 10.84
CA ASP A 153 14.74 -13.46 10.22
C ASP A 153 14.53 -13.27 8.71
N MET A 154 14.52 -12.03 8.20
CA MET A 154 14.32 -11.73 6.77
C MET A 154 14.83 -10.33 6.40
N VAL A 155 15.36 -10.21 5.18
CA VAL A 155 15.70 -8.92 4.58
C VAL A 155 14.74 -8.58 3.43
N VAL A 156 14.26 -7.34 3.38
CA VAL A 156 13.31 -6.84 2.37
C VAL A 156 13.91 -5.67 1.59
N TRP A 157 13.88 -5.77 0.27
CA TRP A 157 14.18 -4.69 -0.65
C TRP A 157 12.88 -4.10 -1.24
N PRO A 158 12.83 -2.78 -1.46
CA PRO A 158 11.64 -2.09 -1.93
C PRO A 158 11.35 -2.40 -3.41
N GLU A 159 10.24 -1.85 -3.86
CA GLU A 159 9.76 -1.94 -5.24
C GLU A 159 10.82 -1.51 -6.28
N THR A 160 10.92 -2.31 -7.34
CA THR A 160 11.76 -2.06 -8.53
C THR A 160 13.21 -1.75 -8.16
N THR A 161 13.78 -2.55 -7.26
CA THR A 161 15.19 -2.45 -6.86
C THR A 161 16.10 -3.19 -7.84
N VAL A 162 15.60 -4.30 -8.40
CA VAL A 162 16.26 -5.09 -9.44
C VAL A 162 15.46 -4.94 -10.71
N SER A 163 16.09 -4.76 -11.87
CA SER A 163 15.36 -4.54 -13.11
C SER A 163 14.60 -5.77 -13.56
N TYR A 164 15.27 -6.78 -14.12
CA TYR A 164 14.62 -8.00 -14.54
C TYR A 164 15.38 -9.20 -13.99
N LEU A 165 14.67 -10.04 -13.24
CA LEU A 165 15.18 -11.33 -12.80
C LEU A 165 14.92 -12.44 -13.82
N GLU A 166 14.01 -12.22 -14.77
CA GLU A 166 13.61 -13.19 -15.78
C GLU A 166 13.39 -12.47 -17.13
N GLY A 167 13.76 -13.12 -18.24
CA GLY A 167 13.28 -12.78 -19.58
C GLY A 167 13.96 -11.61 -20.32
N GLU A 168 14.67 -10.69 -19.65
CA GLU A 168 15.34 -9.56 -20.32
C GLU A 168 16.65 -9.98 -21.00
N LYS A 169 16.68 -9.84 -22.33
CA LYS A 169 17.85 -10.01 -23.19
C LYS A 169 18.06 -8.75 -24.01
N TYR A 170 19.30 -8.31 -24.17
CA TYR A 170 19.66 -7.22 -25.09
C TYR A 170 20.77 -7.70 -26.01
N GLY A 171 20.48 -7.79 -27.31
CA GLY A 171 21.33 -8.49 -28.27
C GLY A 171 21.50 -9.97 -27.89
N ARG A 172 22.75 -10.41 -27.70
CA ARG A 172 23.07 -11.79 -27.26
C ARG A 172 23.22 -11.94 -25.75
N GLU A 173 23.19 -10.85 -24.99
CA GLU A 173 23.44 -10.85 -23.55
C GLU A 173 22.16 -11.09 -22.76
N ASP A 174 22.21 -12.04 -21.81
CA ASP A 174 21.15 -12.29 -20.84
C ASP A 174 21.39 -11.45 -19.57
N TYR A 175 20.82 -10.24 -19.57
CA TYR A 175 20.90 -9.32 -18.42
C TYR A 175 20.23 -9.89 -17.18
N SER A 176 19.16 -10.67 -17.37
CA SER A 176 18.47 -11.33 -16.28
C SER A 176 19.36 -12.37 -15.59
N ALA A 177 20.25 -13.06 -16.31
CA ALA A 177 21.23 -13.96 -15.70
C ALA A 177 22.26 -13.22 -14.84
N HIS A 178 22.73 -12.06 -15.29
CA HIS A 178 23.65 -11.22 -14.51
C HIS A 178 22.99 -10.71 -13.21
N ALA A 179 21.74 -10.25 -13.30
CA ALA A 179 20.96 -9.83 -12.13
C ALA A 179 20.74 -10.98 -11.13
N ARG A 180 20.33 -12.16 -11.62
CA ARG A 180 20.17 -13.37 -10.79
C ARG A 180 21.47 -13.75 -10.07
N LYS A 181 22.62 -13.67 -10.74
CA LYS A 181 23.92 -13.95 -10.14
C LYS A 181 24.21 -12.99 -8.98
N ARG A 182 24.06 -11.68 -9.19
CA ARG A 182 24.31 -10.67 -8.15
C ARG A 182 23.35 -10.80 -6.96
N VAL A 183 22.07 -11.08 -7.22
CA VAL A 183 21.09 -11.34 -6.16
C VAL A 183 21.46 -12.61 -5.37
N ARG A 184 21.88 -13.69 -6.04
CA ARG A 184 22.36 -14.91 -5.37
C ARG A 184 23.57 -14.63 -4.48
N GLU A 185 24.52 -13.82 -4.93
CA GLU A 185 25.68 -13.44 -4.12
C GLU A 185 25.29 -12.70 -2.84
N VAL A 186 24.34 -11.76 -2.92
CA VAL A 186 23.80 -11.08 -1.74
C VAL A 186 23.11 -12.07 -0.81
N ARG A 187 22.21 -12.91 -1.35
CA ARG A 187 21.47 -13.94 -0.61
C ARG A 187 22.38 -14.91 0.13
N ARG A 188 23.44 -15.40 -0.53
CA ARG A 188 24.44 -16.28 0.09
C ARG A 188 25.20 -15.62 1.23
N LYS A 189 25.49 -14.32 1.12
CA LYS A 189 26.17 -13.56 2.18
C LYS A 189 25.27 -13.32 3.39
N ILE A 190 24.00 -12.99 3.18
CA ILE A 190 23.07 -12.78 4.29
C ILE A 190 22.59 -14.08 4.92
N GLY A 191 22.50 -15.17 4.15
CA GLY A 191 22.09 -16.49 4.64
C GLY A 191 20.64 -16.58 5.16
N ARG A 192 19.78 -15.59 4.84
CA ARG A 192 18.41 -15.42 5.36
C ARG A 192 17.38 -15.35 4.24
N PRO A 193 16.09 -15.61 4.53
CA PRO A 193 14.99 -15.29 3.63
C PRO A 193 15.09 -13.86 3.08
N PHE A 194 14.71 -13.70 1.81
CA PHE A 194 14.91 -12.45 1.09
C PHE A 194 13.71 -12.12 0.20
N LEU A 195 13.15 -10.93 0.36
CA LEU A 195 12.07 -10.42 -0.48
C LEU A 195 12.57 -9.19 -1.25
N LEU A 196 12.36 -9.15 -2.56
CA LEU A 196 12.76 -7.99 -3.37
C LEU A 196 11.73 -7.64 -4.44
N GLY A 197 11.60 -6.34 -4.74
CA GLY A 197 10.84 -5.84 -5.87
C GLY A 197 11.64 -5.83 -7.18
N SER A 198 11.06 -6.34 -8.26
CA SER A 198 11.63 -6.36 -9.60
C SER A 198 10.56 -6.31 -10.69
N VAL A 199 10.95 -6.15 -11.96
CA VAL A 199 10.06 -6.27 -13.11
C VAL A 199 10.10 -7.71 -13.62
N LYS A 200 8.91 -8.27 -13.91
CA LYS A 200 8.78 -9.56 -14.59
C LYS A 200 8.24 -9.35 -15.99
N LEU A 201 8.96 -9.86 -16.99
CA LEU A 201 8.49 -9.96 -18.36
C LEU A 201 7.71 -11.27 -18.53
N VAL A 202 6.45 -11.19 -18.91
CA VAL A 202 5.60 -12.35 -19.23
C VAL A 202 5.38 -12.36 -20.73
N ARG A 203 5.86 -13.42 -21.39
CA ARG A 203 5.70 -13.64 -22.84
C ARG A 203 4.60 -14.68 -23.09
N GLY A 204 3.80 -14.49 -24.13
CA GLY A 204 2.94 -15.56 -24.67
C GLY A 204 1.43 -15.41 -24.53
N ILE A 205 0.90 -14.24 -24.14
CA ILE A 205 -0.54 -13.95 -24.24
C ILE A 205 -0.72 -12.63 -25.03
N GLY A 206 -0.42 -12.66 -26.33
CA GLY A 206 -0.44 -11.47 -27.18
C GLY A 206 0.87 -10.67 -27.13
N GLU A 207 0.82 -9.41 -26.75
CA GLU A 207 2.00 -8.55 -26.57
C GLU A 207 2.80 -8.98 -25.32
N ASP A 208 4.13 -8.82 -25.38
CA ASP A 208 5.00 -8.97 -24.20
C ASP A 208 4.52 -8.01 -23.09
N ALA A 209 4.23 -8.54 -21.91
CA ALA A 209 3.67 -7.77 -20.80
C ALA A 209 4.69 -7.63 -19.65
N GLU A 210 4.88 -6.41 -19.17
CA GLU A 210 5.70 -6.12 -18.00
C GLU A 210 4.85 -6.00 -16.74
N TYR A 211 5.24 -6.71 -15.69
CA TYR A 211 4.60 -6.66 -14.39
C TYR A 211 5.56 -6.14 -13.34
N ASN A 212 5.06 -5.26 -12.48
CA ASN A 212 5.67 -5.00 -11.20
C ASN A 212 5.52 -6.24 -10.30
N ALA A 213 6.63 -6.79 -9.86
CA ALA A 213 6.68 -8.09 -9.21
C ALA A 213 7.47 -8.07 -7.90
N ALA A 214 7.05 -8.90 -6.96
CA ALA A 214 7.81 -9.18 -5.74
C ALA A 214 8.29 -10.64 -5.78
N TYR A 215 9.59 -10.84 -5.59
CA TYR A 215 10.23 -12.15 -5.58
C TYR A 215 10.62 -12.51 -4.16
N TYR A 216 10.09 -13.62 -3.65
CA TYR A 216 10.41 -14.17 -2.35
C TYR A 216 11.35 -15.36 -2.48
N PHE A 217 12.45 -15.32 -1.75
CA PHE A 217 13.46 -16.35 -1.70
C PHE A 217 13.54 -16.93 -0.28
N PRO A 218 12.98 -18.11 -0.01
CA PRO A 218 12.99 -18.71 1.33
C PRO A 218 14.40 -19.09 1.83
N THR A 219 15.30 -19.43 0.91
CA THR A 219 16.68 -19.86 1.23
C THR A 219 17.68 -19.15 0.32
N ALA A 220 18.98 -19.29 0.57
CA ALA A 220 20.01 -18.65 -0.26
C ALA A 220 20.13 -19.22 -1.68
N ASP A 221 19.87 -20.52 -1.85
CA ASP A 221 20.10 -21.24 -3.11
C ASP A 221 18.88 -21.97 -3.66
N GLY A 222 17.77 -21.99 -2.92
CA GLY A 222 16.52 -22.62 -3.34
C GLY A 222 15.70 -21.79 -4.34
N PRO A 223 14.53 -22.34 -4.74
CA PRO A 223 13.60 -21.68 -5.64
C PRO A 223 13.03 -20.39 -5.05
N PHE A 224 12.30 -19.64 -5.87
CA PHE A 224 11.62 -18.43 -5.47
C PHE A 224 10.14 -18.48 -5.81
N GLU A 225 9.37 -17.70 -5.07
CA GLU A 225 7.96 -17.44 -5.33
C GLU A 225 7.81 -16.02 -5.88
N VAL A 226 6.77 -15.80 -6.69
CA VAL A 226 6.54 -14.51 -7.37
C VAL A 226 5.11 -14.05 -7.17
N TYR A 227 4.97 -12.81 -6.68
CA TYR A 227 3.74 -12.04 -6.73
C TYR A 227 3.78 -11.07 -7.91
N LEU A 228 2.69 -10.97 -8.68
CA LEU A 228 2.50 -9.97 -9.72
C LEU A 228 1.46 -8.96 -9.26
N LYS A 229 1.75 -7.66 -9.40
CA LYS A 229 0.84 -6.58 -9.02
C LYS A 229 -0.48 -6.70 -9.79
N ILE A 230 -1.58 -6.83 -9.05
CA ILE A 230 -2.92 -7.07 -9.62
C ILE A 230 -3.65 -5.75 -9.90
N HIS A 231 -3.53 -4.78 -8.98
CA HIS A 231 -4.22 -3.50 -9.08
C HIS A 231 -3.25 -2.43 -9.56
N LEU A 232 -3.40 -2.02 -10.82
CA LEU A 232 -2.52 -1.07 -11.48
C LEU A 232 -3.00 0.36 -11.26
N VAL A 233 -2.07 1.30 -11.21
CA VAL A 233 -2.38 2.73 -11.09
C VAL A 233 -2.83 3.28 -12.45
N PRO A 234 -4.06 3.80 -12.59
CA PRO A 234 -4.51 4.44 -13.82
C PRO A 234 -3.62 5.64 -14.17
N PHE A 235 -3.32 5.81 -15.47
CA PHE A 235 -2.45 6.83 -16.05
C PHE A 235 -0.96 6.77 -15.65
N GLY A 236 -0.60 5.96 -14.66
CA GLY A 236 0.80 5.67 -14.30
C GLY A 236 1.28 4.37 -14.93
N GLU A 237 0.56 3.27 -14.68
CA GLU A 237 0.95 1.91 -15.11
C GLU A 237 0.13 1.41 -16.30
N TYR A 238 -1.05 1.98 -16.53
CA TYR A 238 -1.85 1.71 -17.73
C TYR A 238 -2.70 2.92 -18.11
N VAL A 239 -3.16 2.99 -19.36
CA VAL A 239 -4.04 4.06 -19.84
C VAL A 239 -5.46 3.51 -20.00
N PRO A 240 -6.43 3.90 -19.15
CA PRO A 240 -7.83 3.51 -19.32
C PRO A 240 -8.37 3.97 -20.69
N PHE A 241 -9.23 3.17 -21.31
CA PHE A 241 -9.89 3.48 -22.59
C PHE A 241 -8.94 3.86 -23.73
N ARG A 242 -7.73 3.26 -23.79
CA ARG A 242 -6.73 3.50 -24.84
C ARG A 242 -7.27 3.39 -26.28
N SER A 243 -8.35 2.65 -26.50
CA SER A 243 -9.03 2.50 -27.80
C SER A 243 -9.86 3.72 -28.22
N VAL A 244 -10.07 4.71 -27.34
CA VAL A 244 -10.85 5.91 -27.65
C VAL A 244 -9.93 6.98 -28.25
N GLY A 245 -10.19 7.37 -29.50
CA GLY A 245 -9.23 8.08 -30.37
C GLY A 245 -8.69 9.44 -29.92
N TRP A 246 -9.25 10.06 -28.87
CA TRP A 246 -8.72 11.31 -28.29
C TRP A 246 -7.75 11.07 -27.12
N ILE A 247 -7.63 9.84 -26.62
CA ILE A 247 -6.65 9.44 -25.60
C ILE A 247 -5.40 8.94 -26.32
N LYS A 248 -4.44 9.83 -26.57
CA LYS A 248 -3.13 9.47 -27.13
C LYS A 248 -2.20 9.06 -25.98
N ALA A 249 -1.71 7.83 -26.03
CA ALA A 249 -0.65 7.30 -25.16
C ALA A 249 0.74 7.68 -25.69
#